data_AF-A0A1F7I9R2-F1
#
_entry.id   AF-A0A1F7I9R2-F1
#
_cell.length_a   1.000
_cell.length_b   1.000
_cell.length_c   1.000
_cell.angle_alpha   90.00
_cell.angle_beta   90.00
_cell.angle_gamma   90.00
#
_symmetry.space_group_name_H-M   'P 1'
#
loop_
_entity.id
_entity.type
_entity.pdbx_description
1 polymer ?
#
loop_
_entity_poly.entity_id
_entity_poly.type
_entity_poly.pdbx_seq_one_letter_code
_entity_poly.pdbx_strand_id
1 'polypeptide(L)'
;MYKSDSIEFASHRIIEPDDRNLYKIDNILREFEDQYFYPLIFLPLIIKNYDFVSGFSSEIIQRAKQFFQQATEIYLIGYGAKDDIILDLLKEIQQPEVKLHIANTTNSSAALMKSLLNKFSLLEQGSINDKGFSNFVSEY
;
A
#
# COMPACT_ATOMS: atom_id res chain seq x y z
N MET A 1 -19.10 -7.98 -22.86
CA MET A 1 -19.44 -6.59 -22.49
C MET A 1 -19.84 -6.63 -21.02
N TYR A 2 -18.88 -6.49 -20.11
CA TYR A 2 -19.18 -6.42 -18.69
C TYR A 2 -19.83 -5.06 -18.45
N LYS A 3 -21.12 -5.06 -18.05
CA LYS A 3 -21.72 -3.87 -17.46
C LYS A 3 -20.98 -3.65 -16.14
N SER A 4 -20.29 -2.51 -16.01
CA SER A 4 -19.74 -2.10 -14.73
C SER A 4 -20.93 -1.71 -13.85
N ASP A 5 -21.50 -2.70 -13.17
CA ASP A 5 -22.28 -2.40 -11.98
C ASP A 5 -21.26 -1.79 -11.01
N SER A 6 -21.41 -0.48 -10.76
CA SER A 6 -20.61 0.23 -9.76
C SER A 6 -20.66 -0.58 -8.48
N ILE A 7 -19.52 -1.03 -7.97
CA ILE A 7 -19.44 -1.64 -6.64
C ILE A 7 -20.03 -0.61 -5.68
N GLU A 8 -21.25 -0.85 -5.19
CA GLU A 8 -21.83 0.00 -4.17
C GLU A 8 -20.93 -0.11 -2.94
N PHE A 9 -20.22 0.98 -2.64
CA PHE A 9 -19.38 1.11 -1.44
C PHE A 9 -20.19 1.02 -0.13
N ALA A 10 -21.50 0.74 -0.19
CA ALA A 10 -22.45 0.67 0.92
C ALA A 10 -22.11 -0.41 1.99
N SER A 11 -21.18 -1.32 1.71
CA SER A 11 -20.73 -2.36 2.65
C SER A 11 -19.31 -2.16 3.19
N HIS A 12 -18.75 -0.94 3.14
CA HIS A 12 -17.46 -0.67 3.79
C HIS A 12 -17.62 -0.64 5.31
N ARG A 13 -17.12 -1.67 5.98
CA ARG A 13 -16.98 -1.69 7.43
C ARG A 13 -15.56 -1.29 7.81
N ILE A 14 -15.42 -0.14 8.47
CA ILE A 14 -14.18 0.27 9.11
C ILE A 14 -14.18 -0.33 10.51
N ILE A 15 -13.17 -1.13 10.81
CA ILE A 15 -12.93 -1.66 12.15
C ILE A 15 -11.87 -0.77 12.78
N GLU A 16 -12.22 -0.12 13.89
CA GLU A 16 -11.29 0.77 14.59
C GLU A 16 -10.09 -0.03 15.15
N PRO A 17 -8.88 0.56 15.22
CA PRO A 17 -7.67 -0.14 15.67
C PRO A 17 -7.73 -0.72 17.08
N ASP A 18 -8.65 -0.24 17.92
CA ASP A 18 -8.87 -0.70 19.30
C ASP A 18 -10.03 -1.70 19.44
N ASP A 19 -10.68 -2.08 18.33
CA ASP A 19 -11.78 -3.04 18.34
C ASP A 19 -11.31 -4.41 18.85
N ARG A 20 -12.00 -4.94 19.85
CA ARG A 20 -11.67 -6.22 20.49
C ARG A 20 -11.73 -7.41 19.53
N ASN A 21 -12.48 -7.29 18.44
CA ASN A 21 -12.58 -8.32 17.41
C ASN A 21 -11.29 -8.45 16.59
N LEU A 22 -10.41 -7.43 16.58
CA LEU A 22 -9.09 -7.55 15.95
C LEU A 22 -8.19 -8.58 16.65
N TYR A 23 -8.42 -8.87 17.94
CA TYR A 23 -7.72 -9.96 18.66
C TYR A 23 -8.23 -11.35 18.30
N LYS A 24 -9.37 -11.44 17.61
CA LYS A 24 -10.01 -12.69 17.20
C LYS A 24 -10.48 -12.53 15.77
N ILE A 25 -9.51 -12.42 14.85
CA ILE A 25 -9.79 -12.11 13.44
C ILE A 25 -10.82 -13.06 12.82
N ASP A 26 -10.85 -14.32 13.24
CA ASP A 26 -11.86 -15.31 12.83
C ASP A 26 -13.30 -14.84 13.04
N ASN A 27 -13.58 -14.03 14.07
CA ASN A 27 -14.90 -13.47 14.29
C ASN A 27 -15.26 -12.44 13.22
N ILE A 28 -14.28 -11.67 12.74
CA ILE A 28 -14.45 -10.74 11.63
C ILE A 28 -14.64 -11.54 10.34
N LEU A 29 -13.80 -12.56 10.09
CA LEU A 29 -13.89 -13.39 8.89
C LEU A 29 -15.25 -14.11 8.78
N ARG A 30 -15.82 -14.56 9.91
CA ARG A 30 -17.16 -15.17 9.99
C ARG A 30 -18.28 -14.25 9.53
N GLU A 31 -18.16 -12.94 9.73
CA GLU A 31 -19.17 -11.98 9.26
C GLU A 31 -19.22 -11.90 7.72
N PHE A 32 -18.20 -12.42 7.05
CA PHE A 32 -18.08 -12.43 5.59
C PHE A 32 -17.98 -13.86 5.02
N GLU A 33 -18.35 -14.90 5.78
CA GLU A 33 -18.19 -16.32 5.39
C GLU A 33 -18.81 -16.66 4.02
N ASP A 34 -19.88 -15.97 3.63
CA ASP A 34 -20.59 -16.17 2.36
C ASP A 34 -20.18 -15.17 1.26
N GLN A 35 -19.16 -14.34 1.48
CA GLN A 35 -18.75 -13.26 0.57
C GLN A 35 -17.24 -13.27 0.31
N TYR A 36 -16.85 -13.00 -0.94
CA TYR A 36 -15.46 -12.68 -1.23
C TYR A 36 -15.16 -11.27 -0.73
N PHE A 37 -14.20 -11.13 0.18
CA PHE A 37 -13.69 -9.84 0.63
C PHE A 37 -12.17 -9.81 0.57
N TYR A 38 -11.62 -8.61 0.40
CA TYR A 38 -10.19 -8.34 0.42
C TYR A 38 -9.88 -7.44 1.62
N PRO A 39 -9.24 -7.95 2.70
CA PRO A 39 -8.94 -7.13 3.86
C PRO A 39 -7.88 -6.09 3.49
N LEU A 40 -8.23 -4.81 3.57
CA LEU A 40 -7.30 -3.69 3.42
C LEU A 40 -6.90 -3.19 4.82
N ILE A 41 -5.67 -3.49 5.24
CA ILE A 41 -5.16 -3.10 6.55
C ILE A 41 -4.31 -1.83 6.40
N PHE A 42 -4.73 -0.74 7.04
CA PHE A 42 -3.96 0.50 7.11
C PHE A 42 -3.11 0.50 8.38
N LEU A 43 -1.78 0.33 8.23
CA LEU A 43 -0.83 0.49 9.32
C LEU A 43 -0.16 1.87 9.19
N PRO A 44 -0.45 2.84 10.05
CA PRO A 44 0.27 4.11 10.05
C PRO A 44 1.68 3.90 10.60
N LEU A 45 2.62 3.60 9.70
CA LEU A 45 4.04 3.37 10.01
C LEU A 45 4.80 4.69 9.96
N ILE A 46 4.75 5.47 11.04
CA ILE A 46 5.32 6.83 11.04
C ILE A 46 6.75 6.85 11.62
N ILE A 47 7.17 5.82 12.38
CA ILE A 47 8.45 5.81 13.11
C ILE A 47 9.05 4.40 13.18
N LYS A 48 10.38 4.28 13.01
CA LYS A 48 11.17 3.03 13.12
C LYS A 48 11.26 2.42 14.54
N ASN A 49 10.28 2.63 15.43
CA ASN A 49 10.33 2.03 16.76
C ASN A 49 9.40 0.81 16.83
N TYR A 50 9.93 -0.33 16.37
CA TYR A 50 9.22 -1.61 16.27
C TYR A 50 9.57 -2.59 17.38
N ASP A 51 10.40 -2.16 18.34
CA ASP A 51 10.86 -3.01 19.44
C ASP A 51 9.71 -3.49 20.33
N PHE A 52 8.56 -2.79 20.29
CA PHE A 52 7.37 -3.13 21.06
C PHE A 52 6.49 -4.22 20.41
N VAL A 53 6.69 -4.53 19.12
CA VAL A 53 5.90 -5.53 18.39
C VAL A 53 6.79 -6.72 18.07
N SER A 54 6.75 -7.73 18.94
CA SER A 54 7.47 -8.99 18.75
C SER A 54 7.15 -9.57 17.37
N GLY A 55 8.18 -9.92 16.61
CA GLY A 55 8.05 -10.52 15.28
C GLY A 55 7.85 -9.53 14.12
N PHE A 56 7.60 -8.24 14.36
CA PHE A 56 7.31 -7.28 13.28
C PHE A 56 8.47 -7.14 12.29
N SER A 57 9.69 -6.97 12.80
CA SER A 57 10.88 -6.84 11.94
C SER A 57 11.18 -8.16 11.19
N SER A 58 11.08 -9.30 11.87
CA SER A 58 11.40 -10.60 11.26
C SER A 58 10.34 -11.13 10.31
N GLU A 59 9.06 -10.82 10.54
CA GLU A 59 7.96 -11.42 9.75
C GLU A 59 7.42 -10.43 8.72
N ILE A 60 7.15 -9.18 9.12
CA ILE A 60 6.52 -8.19 8.23
C ILE A 60 7.58 -7.52 7.36
N ILE A 61 8.65 -6.98 7.95
CA ILE A 61 9.67 -6.27 7.17
C ILE A 61 10.41 -7.25 6.26
N GLN A 62 10.83 -8.42 6.75
CA GLN A 62 11.50 -9.41 5.89
C GLN A 62 10.63 -9.85 4.71
N ARG A 63 9.32 -10.06 4.93
CA ARG A 63 8.40 -10.43 3.85
C ARG A 63 8.20 -9.28 2.86
N ALA A 64 8.10 -8.04 3.34
CA ALA A 64 8.04 -6.86 2.48
C ALA A 64 9.30 -6.74 1.62
N LYS A 65 10.50 -6.96 2.18
CA LYS A 65 11.74 -6.98 1.40
C LYS A 65 11.70 -8.01 0.27
N GLN A 66 11.22 -9.22 0.55
CA GLN A 66 11.07 -10.27 -0.47
C GLN A 66 10.13 -9.84 -1.59
N PHE A 67 9.03 -9.12 -1.29
CA PHE A 67 8.14 -8.60 -2.31
C PHE A 67 8.81 -7.52 -3.16
N PHE A 68 9.54 -6.58 -2.55
CA PHE A 68 10.26 -5.54 -3.30
C PHE A 68 11.37 -6.10 -4.20
N GLN A 69 12.02 -7.19 -3.79
CA GLN A 69 13.02 -7.88 -4.62
C GLN A 69 12.42 -8.50 -5.90
N GLN A 70 11.12 -8.81 -5.89
CA GLN A 70 10.41 -9.48 -6.98
C GLN A 70 9.43 -8.56 -7.71
N ALA A 71 9.22 -7.34 -7.23
CA ALA A 71 8.25 -6.41 -7.78
C ALA A 71 8.67 -5.95 -9.18
N THR A 72 7.73 -5.98 -10.12
CA THR A 72 7.86 -5.35 -11.45
C THR A 72 7.15 -4.00 -11.51
N GLU A 73 6.18 -3.79 -10.61
CA GLU A 73 5.46 -2.53 -10.43
C GLU A 73 5.26 -2.24 -8.94
N ILE A 74 5.35 -0.97 -8.56
CA ILE A 74 5.18 -0.48 -7.19
C ILE A 74 4.19 0.68 -7.20
N TYR A 75 3.17 0.61 -6.35
CA TYR A 75 2.16 1.66 -6.20
C TYR A 75 2.30 2.34 -4.84
N LEU A 76 2.62 3.64 -4.84
CA LEU A 76 2.65 4.47 -3.63
C LEU A 76 1.37 5.29 -3.55
N ILE A 77 0.58 5.04 -2.51
CA ILE A 77 -0.76 5.62 -2.35
C ILE A 77 -0.78 6.47 -1.08
N GLY A 78 -1.16 7.74 -1.19
CA GLY A 78 -1.17 8.67 -0.04
C GLY A 78 0.23 8.98 0.52
N TYR A 79 1.29 8.77 -0.29
CA TYR A 79 2.67 8.83 0.17
C TYR A 79 3.30 10.23 0.02
N GLY A 80 3.94 10.71 1.08
CA GLY A 80 4.52 12.06 1.17
C GLY A 80 6.06 12.15 1.23
N ALA A 81 6.79 11.10 0.84
CA ALA A 81 8.28 11.07 0.81
C ALA A 81 9.03 11.10 2.16
N LYS A 82 8.36 11.02 3.30
CA LYS A 82 9.00 11.16 4.62
C LYS A 82 9.15 9.85 5.41
N ASP A 83 8.74 8.72 4.84
CA ASP A 83 8.81 7.44 5.52
C ASP A 83 10.13 6.74 5.21
N ASP A 84 11.00 6.68 6.20
CA ASP A 84 12.28 6.00 6.07
C ASP A 84 12.13 4.50 5.76
N ILE A 85 11.00 3.87 6.10
CA ILE A 85 10.78 2.44 5.87
C ILE A 85 10.51 2.18 4.41
N ILE A 86 9.66 2.98 3.78
CA ILE A 86 9.43 2.89 2.34
C ILE A 86 10.74 3.17 1.60
N LEU A 87 11.51 4.17 2.04
CA LEU A 87 12.83 4.44 1.47
C LEU A 87 13.82 3.29 1.67
N ASP A 88 13.74 2.55 2.77
CA ASP A 88 14.57 1.36 3.01
C ASP A 88 14.11 0.17 2.18
N LEU A 89 12.80 -0.05 2.02
CA LEU A 89 12.25 -1.11 1.18
C LEU A 89 12.57 -0.89 -0.31
N LEU A 90 12.53 0.36 -0.79
CA LEU A 90 12.91 0.71 -2.16
C LEU A 90 14.38 0.38 -2.48
N LYS A 91 15.27 0.27 -1.47
CA LYS A 91 16.67 -0.17 -1.68
C LYS A 91 16.78 -1.66 -1.96
N GLU A 92 15.74 -2.44 -1.66
CA GLU A 92 15.74 -3.89 -1.79
C GLU A 92 15.30 -4.34 -3.19
N ILE A 93 14.95 -3.40 -4.08
CA ILE A 93 14.61 -3.70 -5.48
C ILE A 93 15.84 -4.26 -6.19
N GLN A 94 15.66 -5.38 -6.88
CA GLN A 94 16.73 -6.05 -7.64
C GLN A 94 16.41 -6.16 -9.14
N GLN A 95 15.13 -6.10 -9.50
CA GLN A 95 14.73 -6.12 -10.90
C GLN A 95 15.08 -4.77 -11.56
N PRO A 96 15.61 -4.76 -12.79
CA PRO A 96 15.71 -3.54 -13.57
C PRO A 96 14.31 -3.09 -14.02
N GLU A 97 14.16 -1.80 -14.30
CA GLU A 97 12.98 -1.21 -14.95
C GLU A 97 11.66 -1.39 -14.17
N VAL A 98 11.73 -1.36 -12.83
CA VAL A 98 10.53 -1.47 -11.99
C VAL A 98 9.71 -0.20 -12.09
N LYS A 99 8.45 -0.31 -12.52
CA LYS A 99 7.59 0.86 -12.70
C LYS A 99 7.08 1.38 -11.37
N LEU A 100 7.32 2.65 -11.10
CA LEU A 100 6.77 3.35 -9.95
C LEU A 100 5.49 4.09 -10.33
N HIS A 101 4.42 3.86 -9.59
CA HIS A 101 3.13 4.52 -9.73
C HIS A 101 2.83 5.30 -8.46
N ILE A 102 2.25 6.49 -8.58
CA ILE A 102 1.90 7.33 -7.43
C ILE A 102 0.45 7.78 -7.53
N ALA A 103 -0.34 7.51 -6.49
CA ALA A 103 -1.71 7.98 -6.35
C ALA A 103 -1.85 8.83 -5.08
N ASN A 104 -2.07 10.14 -5.23
CA ASN A 104 -2.29 11.06 -4.12
C ASN A 104 -3.47 11.99 -4.39
N THR A 105 -3.89 12.74 -3.36
CA THR A 105 -4.89 13.82 -3.49
C THR A 105 -4.24 15.19 -3.71
N THR A 106 -2.92 15.25 -3.84
CA THR A 106 -2.13 16.48 -3.90
C THR A 106 -1.34 16.56 -5.20
N ASN A 107 -1.22 17.76 -5.77
CA ASN A 107 -0.43 18.03 -6.99
C ASN A 107 1.11 17.89 -6.81
N SER A 108 1.56 17.15 -5.78
CA SER A 108 2.96 16.96 -5.44
C SER A 108 3.54 15.64 -5.94
N SER A 109 2.72 14.75 -6.53
CA SER A 109 3.17 13.42 -6.95
C SER A 109 4.23 13.46 -8.04
N ALA A 110 4.21 14.46 -8.94
CA ALA A 110 5.25 14.64 -9.94
C ALA A 110 6.62 14.97 -9.32
N ALA A 111 6.65 15.86 -8.32
CA ALA A 111 7.88 16.18 -7.60
C ALA A 111 8.40 14.98 -6.81
N LEU A 112 7.49 14.22 -6.19
CA LEU A 112 7.80 12.99 -5.48
C LEU A 112 8.38 11.92 -6.41
N MET A 113 7.71 11.65 -7.53
CA MET A 113 8.17 10.73 -8.58
C MET A 113 9.61 11.06 -8.98
N LYS A 114 9.85 12.31 -9.36
CA LYS A 114 11.19 12.78 -9.76
C LYS A 114 12.23 12.57 -8.66
N SER A 115 11.89 12.86 -7.40
CA SER A 115 12.79 12.65 -6.27
C SER A 115 13.17 11.19 -6.08
N LEU A 116 12.19 10.28 -6.18
CA LEU A 116 12.41 8.84 -6.03
C LEU A 116 13.21 8.25 -7.20
N LEU A 117 12.88 8.61 -8.44
CA LEU A 117 13.62 8.17 -9.63
C LEU A 117 15.08 8.64 -9.61
N ASN A 118 15.35 9.86 -9.13
CA ASN A 118 16.71 10.35 -8.98
C ASN A 118 17.51 9.59 -7.90
N LYS A 119 16.82 9.04 -6.89
CA LYS A 119 17.44 8.36 -5.76
C LYS A 119 17.63 6.86 -6.01
N PHE A 120 16.79 6.25 -6.82
CA PHE A 120 16.76 4.80 -7.07
C PHE A 120 16.80 4.51 -8.57
N SER A 121 17.97 4.11 -9.07
CA SER A 121 18.24 3.95 -10.52
C SER A 121 17.52 2.78 -11.19
N LEU A 122 16.99 1.84 -10.41
CA LEU A 122 16.24 0.69 -10.94
C LEU A 122 14.75 0.99 -11.14
N LEU A 123 14.29 2.17 -10.70
CA LEU A 123 12.92 2.60 -10.90
C LEU A 123 12.76 3.32 -12.23
N GLU A 124 11.61 3.07 -12.87
CA GLU A 124 11.14 3.84 -14.01
C GLU A 124 9.81 4.51 -13.71
N GLN A 125 9.53 5.58 -14.46
CA GLN A 125 8.28 6.30 -14.31
C GLN A 125 7.10 5.46 -14.85
N GLY A 126 6.18 5.11 -13.96
CA GLY A 126 4.85 4.61 -14.30
C GLY A 126 3.82 5.74 -14.37
N SER A 127 2.69 5.57 -13.69
CA SER A 127 1.58 6.53 -13.71
C SER A 127 1.59 7.48 -12.51
N ILE A 128 1.04 8.67 -12.72
CA ILE A 128 0.75 9.65 -11.67
C ILE A 128 -0.75 9.91 -11.68
N ASN A 129 -1.41 9.70 -10.55
CA ASN A 129 -2.81 10.03 -10.34
C ASN A 129 -2.95 10.98 -9.14
N ASP A 130 -3.30 12.24 -9.41
CA ASP A 130 -3.49 13.28 -8.40
C ASP A 130 -4.95 13.52 -8.03
N LYS A 131 -5.84 12.57 -8.37
CA LYS A 131 -7.29 12.63 -8.06
C LYS A 131 -7.66 11.81 -6.82
N GLY A 132 -6.68 11.24 -6.11
CA GLY A 132 -6.88 10.43 -4.91
C GLY A 132 -7.16 8.95 -5.16
N PHE A 133 -7.09 8.16 -4.08
CA PHE A 133 -7.20 6.70 -4.14
C PHE A 133 -8.55 6.20 -4.67
N SER A 134 -9.67 6.79 -4.23
CA SER A 134 -11.00 6.39 -4.70
C SER A 134 -11.15 6.55 -6.22
N ASN A 135 -10.56 7.60 -6.80
CA ASN A 135 -10.55 7.76 -8.25
C ASN A 135 -9.63 6.74 -8.93
N PHE A 136 -8.43 6.52 -8.38
CA PHE A 136 -7.50 5.50 -8.89
C PHE A 136 -8.15 4.11 -8.99
N VAL A 137 -8.84 3.65 -7.95
CA VAL A 137 -9.55 2.35 -7.94
C VAL A 137 -10.74 2.32 -8.90
N SER A 138 -11.37 3.46 -9.19
CA SER A 138 -12.49 3.51 -10.13
C SER A 138 -12.06 3.49 -11.60
N GLU A 139 -10.82 3.90 -11.89
CA GLU A 139 -10.30 4.05 -13.26
C GLU A 139 -9.43 2.85 -13.71
N TYR A 140 -8.95 2.01 -12.78
CA TYR A 140 -8.04 0.88 -13.02
C TYR A 140 -8.53 -0.39 -12.32
#